data_AF-A0A327WE88-F1
#
_entry.id   AF-A0A327WE88-F1
#
_cell.length_a   1.000
_cell.length_b   1.000
_cell.length_c   1.000
_cell.angle_alpha   90.00
_cell.angle_beta   90.00
_cell.angle_gamma   90.00
#
_symmetry.space_group_name_H-M   'P 1'
#
loop_
_entity.id
_entity.type
_entity.pdbx_description
1 polymer ?
#
loop_
_entity_poly.entity_id
_entity_poly.type
_entity_poly.pdbx_seq_one_letter_code
_entity_poly.pdbx_strand_id
1 'polypeptide(L)' 'MPGILNRIKNYSRSPQGRRAIATARRTASDPRRQAQARAWLGRLRRR' A
#
# COMPACT_ATOMS: atom_id res chain seq x y z
N MET A 1 2.82 9.13 20.48
CA MET A 1 1.82 8.15 20.96
C MET A 1 2.22 6.72 20.56
N PRO A 2 2.92 5.98 21.44
CA PRO A 2 3.44 4.63 21.14
C PRO A 2 2.36 3.58 20.80
N GLY A 3 1.09 3.80 21.19
CA GLY A 3 -0.01 2.86 20.96
C GLY A 3 -0.43 2.69 19.49
N ILE A 4 -0.36 3.74 18.67
CA ILE A 4 -0.81 3.68 17.26
C ILE A 4 0.15 2.82 16.43
N LEU A 5 1.45 3.01 16.61
CA LEU A 5 2.47 2.20 15.94
C LEU A 5 2.36 0.72 16.33
N ASN A 6 2.08 0.43 17.59
CA ASN A 6 1.92 -0.94 18.06
C ASN A 6 0.63 -1.58 17.48
N ARG A 7 -0.45 -0.79 17.33
CA ARG A 7 -1.69 -1.24 16.68
C ARG A 7 -1.49 -1.55 15.20
N ILE A 8 -0.75 -0.72 14.47
CA ILE A 8 -0.39 -0.97 13.06
C ILE A 8 0.49 -2.22 12.95
N LYS A 9 1.45 -2.39 13.86
CA LYS A 9 2.32 -3.59 13.93
C LYS A 9 1.54 -4.86 14.22
N ASN A 10 0.55 -4.81 15.11
CA ASN A 10 -0.33 -5.95 15.39
C ASN A 10 -1.30 -6.21 14.25
N TYR A 11 -1.81 -5.16 13.61
CA TYR A 11 -2.67 -5.25 12.43
C TYR A 11 -1.93 -5.89 11.25
N SER A 12 -0.69 -5.47 10.96
CA SER A 12 0.10 -6.06 9.87
C SER A 12 0.46 -7.53 10.13
N ARG A 13 0.53 -7.95 11.39
CA ARG A 13 0.73 -9.35 11.80
C ARG A 13 -0.57 -10.19 11.79
N SER A 14 -1.74 -9.54 11.77
CA SER A 14 -3.03 -10.22 11.70
C SER A 14 -3.27 -10.85 10.31
N PRO A 15 -4.14 -11.88 10.21
CA PRO A 15 -4.48 -12.48 8.92
C PRO A 15 -5.12 -11.48 7.95
N GLN A 16 -5.88 -10.52 8.46
CA GLN A 16 -6.52 -9.46 7.66
C GLN A 16 -5.47 -8.48 7.11
N GLY A 17 -4.52 -8.04 7.94
CA GLY A 17 -3.41 -7.19 7.50
C GLY A 17 -2.47 -7.90 6.53
N ARG A 18 -2.18 -9.19 6.74
CA ARG A 18 -1.42 -10.00 5.77
C ARG A 18 -2.12 -10.09 4.42
N ARG A 19 -3.45 -10.26 4.38
CA ARG A 19 -4.24 -10.22 3.13
C ARG A 19 -4.17 -8.84 2.48
N ALA A 20 -4.33 -7.76 3.23
CA ALA A 20 -4.20 -6.41 2.71
C ALA A 20 -2.82 -6.15 2.10
N ILE A 21 -1.75 -6.56 2.80
CA ILE A 21 -0.36 -6.47 2.31
C ILE A 21 -0.15 -7.36 1.09
N ALA A 22 -0.69 -8.58 1.05
CA ALA A 22 -0.56 -9.48 -0.08
C ALA A 22 -1.29 -8.93 -1.33
N THR A 23 -2.49 -8.38 -1.16
CA THR A 23 -3.22 -7.70 -2.24
C THR A 23 -2.45 -6.48 -2.71
N ALA A 24 -1.98 -5.63 -1.80
CA ALA A 24 -1.16 -4.47 -2.15
C ALA A 24 0.14 -4.86 -2.86
N ARG A 25 0.78 -5.97 -2.43
CA ARG A 25 1.99 -6.49 -3.07
C ARG A 25 1.68 -7.05 -4.46
N ARG A 26 0.56 -7.74 -4.64
CA ARG A 26 0.13 -8.25 -5.94
C ARG A 26 -0.24 -7.13 -6.91
N THR A 27 -0.93 -6.09 -6.44
CA THR A 27 -1.23 -4.90 -7.25
C THR A 27 0.01 -4.06 -7.54
N ALA A 28 0.98 -4.02 -6.64
CA ALA A 28 2.26 -3.33 -6.84
C ALA A 28 3.22 -4.12 -7.75
N SER A 29 3.19 -5.45 -7.69
CA SER A 29 3.94 -6.35 -8.58
C SER A 29 3.42 -6.34 -10.01
N ASP A 30 2.23 -5.78 -10.26
CA ASP A 30 1.70 -5.57 -11.60
C ASP A 30 2.33 -4.31 -12.22
N PRO A 31 3.27 -4.44 -13.19
CA PRO A 31 3.96 -3.30 -13.80
C PRO A 31 2.98 -2.35 -14.52
N ARG A 32 1.85 -2.88 -15.02
CA ARG A 32 0.79 -2.09 -15.66
C ARG A 32 0.09 -1.14 -14.69
N ARG A 33 -0.16 -1.59 -13.46
CA ARG A 33 -0.73 -0.74 -12.40
C ARG A 33 0.28 0.27 -11.90
N GLN A 34 1.56 -0.10 -11.83
CA GLN A 34 2.64 0.82 -11.48
C GLN A 34 2.79 1.97 -12.50
N ALA A 35 2.71 1.67 -13.79
CA ALA A 35 2.75 2.67 -14.86
C ALA A 35 1.55 3.62 -14.78
N GLN A 36 0.34 3.10 -14.54
CA GLN A 36 -0.84 3.93 -14.31
C GLN A 36 -0.70 4.79 -13.06
N ALA A 37 -0.29 4.22 -11.92
CA ALA A 37 -0.08 4.99 -10.70
C ALA A 37 0.95 6.10 -10.89
N ARG A 38 2.06 5.83 -11.59
CA ARG A 38 3.07 6.84 -11.94
C ARG A 38 2.52 7.93 -12.86
N ALA A 39 1.70 7.57 -13.86
CA ALA A 39 1.06 8.56 -14.74
C ALA A 39 0.07 9.45 -13.99
N TRP A 40 -0.70 8.89 -13.06
CA TRP A 40 -1.65 9.63 -12.21
C TRP A 40 -0.92 10.51 -11.19
N LEU A 41 0.11 10.00 -10.52
CA LEU A 41 0.99 10.78 -9.66
C LEU A 41 1.71 11.89 -10.44
N GLY A 42 2.14 11.62 -11.67
CA GLY A 42 2.75 12.61 -12.57
C GLY A 42 1.80 13.73 -12.95
N ARG A 43 0.50 13.44 -13.12
CA ARG A 43 -0.54 14.48 -13.32
C ARG A 43 -0.79 15.28 -12.04
N LEU A 44 -0.88 14.62 -10.89
CA LEU A 44 -1.07 15.27 -9.59
C LEU A 44 0.11 16.18 -9.22
N ARG A 45 1.35 15.80 -9.57
CA ARG A 45 2.55 16.59 -9.30
C ARG A 45 2.74 17.78 -10.26
N ARG A 46 1.96 17.85 -11.34
CA ARG A 46 2.04 18.93 -12.34
C ARG A 46 1.02 20.03 -12.09
N ARG A 47 0.25 19.93 -11.01
CA ARG A 47 -0.76 20.88 -10.55
C ARG A 47 -0.28 21.49 -9.24
#